data_AF-Q5JRR9-F1
#
_entry.id   AF-Q5JRR9-F1
#
_cell.length_a   1.000
_cell.length_b   1.000
_cell.length_c   1.000
_cell.angle_alpha   90.00
_cell.angle_beta   90.00
_cell.angle_gamma   90.00
#
_symmetry.space_group_name_H-M   'P 1'
#
loop_
_entity.id
_entity.type
_entity.pdbx_description
1 polymer ?
#
loop_
_entity_poly.entity_id
_entity_poly.type
_entity_poly.pdbx_seq_one_letter_code
_entity_poly.pdbx_strand_id
1 'polypeptide(L)'
;MSSSPLSKKRRVSGPDPKPGSNCSPAQSVLSEVPSVPTNGMAKNGSEADIDEGLYSRQLYVLGHEAMKRLQTSSVLVSGLRGLGVEIAKNIILGGVKAVTLHDQGTAQWADLSSQFYLREEDIGKNRAEVSQPRLAELNSYVPVTAYTGPLVEDFLSGFQVVVLTNTPLEDQLRVGEFCHNRGIKLVVADTRGLFGQLFCDFGEEMILTDSNGEQPLSAMVSMVTKDNPGVVTCLDEARHGFESGDFVSFSEVQGMVELNGNQPMEIKVL
;
A
#
# COMPACT_ATOMS: atom_id res chain seq x y z
N MET A 1 -51.09 6.24 -62.39
CA MET A 1 -49.78 5.70 -62.77
C MET A 1 -49.65 4.30 -62.18
N SER A 2 -49.64 3.31 -63.08
CA SER A 2 -49.49 1.83 -62.98
C SER A 2 -48.69 1.30 -61.77
N SER A 3 -49.30 0.58 -60.81
CA SER A 3 -49.57 -0.88 -60.70
C SER A 3 -48.34 -1.81 -60.53
N SER A 4 -48.30 -2.50 -59.39
CA SER A 4 -47.53 -3.72 -59.01
C SER A 4 -47.85 -4.94 -59.94
N PRO A 5 -47.34 -6.19 -59.77
CA PRO A 5 -46.51 -6.81 -58.69
C PRO A 5 -45.45 -7.89 -59.13
N LEU A 6 -44.80 -8.49 -58.11
CA LEU A 6 -44.03 -9.76 -57.96
C LEU A 6 -43.97 -10.79 -59.11
N SER A 7 -42.81 -11.48 -59.30
CA SER A 7 -42.69 -12.96 -59.45
C SER A 7 -41.26 -13.53 -59.62
N LYS A 8 -41.13 -14.83 -59.30
CA LYS A 8 -39.97 -15.73 -59.09
C LYS A 8 -39.30 -16.37 -60.35
N LYS A 9 -38.15 -17.04 -60.09
CA LYS A 9 -37.46 -18.19 -60.79
C LYS A 9 -36.31 -17.77 -61.75
N ARG A 10 -35.20 -18.49 -61.98
CA ARG A 10 -34.83 -19.92 -61.83
C ARG A 10 -33.29 -20.12 -61.86
N ARG A 11 -32.85 -21.21 -61.23
CA ARG A 11 -31.56 -21.97 -61.22
C ARG A 11 -30.78 -22.04 -62.57
N VAL A 12 -29.45 -22.25 -62.55
CA VAL A 12 -28.69 -23.38 -63.17
C VAL A 12 -27.15 -23.26 -62.93
N SER A 13 -26.52 -24.43 -62.93
CA SER A 13 -25.21 -24.98 -62.53
C SER A 13 -23.87 -24.49 -63.12
N GLY A 14 -22.81 -24.57 -62.26
CA GLY A 14 -21.48 -25.21 -62.45
C GLY A 14 -20.46 -24.60 -63.44
N PRO A 15 -19.18 -25.05 -63.48
CA PRO A 15 -18.43 -25.98 -62.60
C PRO A 15 -17.10 -25.40 -62.03
N ASP A 16 -16.51 -26.08 -61.05
CA ASP A 16 -15.10 -25.91 -60.61
C ASP A 16 -14.10 -26.31 -61.70
N PRO A 17 -12.85 -25.80 -61.63
CA PRO A 17 -11.73 -26.74 -61.57
C PRO A 17 -10.61 -26.36 -60.60
N LYS A 18 -10.06 -27.38 -59.92
CA LYS A 18 -8.70 -27.40 -59.34
C LYS A 18 -7.65 -27.31 -60.46
N PRO A 19 -6.44 -26.80 -60.20
CA PRO A 19 -5.30 -27.65 -59.82
C PRO A 19 -4.42 -26.97 -58.73
N GLY A 20 -3.68 -27.62 -57.84
CA GLY A 20 -2.70 -28.68 -58.06
C GLY A 20 -1.35 -28.08 -58.51
N SER A 21 -0.41 -27.80 -57.60
CA SER A 21 1.05 -28.02 -57.77
C SER A 21 1.88 -27.49 -56.60
N ASN A 22 2.83 -28.32 -56.17
CA ASN A 22 3.92 -28.07 -55.23
C ASN A 22 4.89 -26.98 -55.71
N CYS A 23 5.53 -26.27 -54.76
CA CYS A 23 7.00 -26.15 -54.62
C CYS A 23 7.39 -25.11 -53.53
N SER A 24 7.95 -25.61 -52.42
CA SER A 24 9.16 -25.20 -51.66
C SER A 24 9.57 -23.72 -51.44
N PRO A 25 10.33 -23.44 -50.35
CA PRO A 25 10.05 -22.34 -49.44
C PRO A 25 10.85 -21.08 -49.74
N ALA A 26 10.21 -19.92 -49.59
CA ALA A 26 10.88 -18.62 -49.57
C ALA A 26 10.75 -17.99 -48.17
N GLN A 27 11.90 -17.59 -47.63
CA GLN A 27 12.08 -16.88 -46.37
C GLN A 27 11.17 -15.64 -46.28
N SER A 28 10.34 -15.55 -45.24
CA SER A 28 9.57 -14.35 -44.93
C SER A 28 10.21 -13.61 -43.75
N VAL A 29 10.98 -12.60 -44.11
CA VAL A 29 11.19 -11.30 -43.48
C VAL A 29 10.37 -11.06 -42.20
N LEU A 30 11.08 -10.84 -41.08
CA LEU A 30 10.53 -10.27 -39.85
C LEU A 30 9.98 -8.87 -40.13
N SER A 31 8.66 -8.70 -40.01
CA SER A 31 8.01 -7.40 -40.00
C SER A 31 8.17 -6.74 -38.62
N GLU A 32 8.86 -5.61 -38.60
CA GLU A 32 9.00 -4.71 -37.44
C GLU A 32 7.62 -4.20 -36.97
N VAL A 33 7.39 -4.29 -35.66
CA VAL A 33 6.23 -3.70 -34.97
C VAL A 33 6.57 -2.25 -34.61
N PRO A 34 5.71 -1.25 -34.84
CA PRO A 34 6.05 0.15 -34.57
C PRO A 34 6.15 0.41 -33.06
N SER A 35 7.28 0.99 -32.64
CA SER A 35 7.56 1.42 -31.28
C SER A 35 6.68 2.60 -30.86
N VAL A 36 5.90 2.43 -29.80
CA VAL A 36 5.18 3.50 -29.09
C VAL A 36 6.20 4.42 -28.39
N PRO A 37 6.06 5.76 -28.43
CA PRO A 37 7.03 6.67 -27.83
C PRO A 37 7.00 6.55 -26.31
N THR A 38 8.10 6.08 -25.74
CA THR A 38 8.38 6.16 -24.31
C THR A 38 8.68 7.61 -23.94
N ASN A 39 7.79 8.24 -23.17
CA ASN A 39 8.12 9.49 -22.49
C ASN A 39 9.28 9.22 -21.54
N GLY A 40 10.40 9.90 -21.79
CA GLY A 40 11.63 9.78 -21.02
C GLY A 40 11.45 10.38 -19.64
N MET A 41 11.55 9.53 -18.62
CA MET A 41 12.14 9.91 -17.34
C MET A 41 13.37 9.05 -17.14
N ALA A 42 14.49 9.73 -16.92
CA ALA A 42 15.80 9.13 -16.78
C ALA A 42 15.79 8.11 -15.64
N LYS A 43 16.07 6.84 -15.95
CA LYS A 43 16.52 5.88 -14.94
C LYS A 43 18.01 6.11 -14.71
N ASN A 44 18.34 6.79 -13.62
CA ASN A 44 19.69 6.77 -13.06
C ASN A 44 19.66 6.20 -11.64
N GLY A 45 20.34 5.07 -11.46
CA GLY A 45 21.12 4.71 -10.27
C GLY A 45 20.49 4.74 -8.87
N SER A 46 20.19 3.54 -8.35
CA SER A 46 20.60 3.05 -7.02
C SER A 46 20.28 3.89 -5.76
N GLU A 47 19.02 4.20 -5.55
CA GLU A 47 18.21 4.07 -4.33
C GLU A 47 16.79 4.42 -4.82
N ALA A 48 15.73 3.85 -4.24
CA ALA A 48 14.39 4.31 -4.60
C ALA A 48 14.20 5.70 -3.99
N ASP A 49 14.65 6.73 -4.70
CA ASP A 49 14.47 8.11 -4.27
C ASP A 49 12.97 8.42 -4.18
N ILE A 50 12.56 8.93 -3.02
CA ILE A 50 11.18 9.28 -2.76
C ILE A 50 10.82 10.47 -3.63
N ASP A 51 9.74 10.36 -4.41
CA ASP A 51 9.19 11.49 -5.17
C ASP A 51 8.59 12.53 -4.21
N GLU A 52 9.41 13.50 -3.82
CA GLU A 52 9.00 14.59 -2.93
C GLU A 52 7.90 15.47 -3.55
N GLY A 53 7.76 15.49 -4.89
CA GLY A 53 6.69 16.22 -5.57
C GLY A 53 5.32 15.61 -5.25
N LEU A 54 5.23 14.28 -5.32
CA LEU A 54 4.02 13.53 -5.00
C LEU A 54 3.77 13.47 -3.47
N TYR A 55 4.80 13.08 -2.70
CA TYR A 55 4.65 12.78 -1.27
C TYR A 55 4.93 13.97 -0.34
N SER A 56 5.13 15.18 -0.86
CA SER A 56 5.50 16.39 -0.10
C SER A 56 4.76 16.53 1.24
N ARG A 57 3.43 16.38 1.25
CA ARG A 57 2.61 16.61 2.46
C ARG A 57 2.68 15.44 3.42
N GLN A 58 2.82 14.23 2.90
CA GLN A 58 2.94 13.00 3.68
C GLN A 58 4.31 12.90 4.36
N LEU A 59 5.37 13.41 3.72
CA LEU A 59 6.72 13.44 4.28
C LEU A 59 6.82 14.24 5.58
N TYR A 60 6.01 15.30 5.74
CA TYR A 60 5.97 16.06 7.00
C TYR A 60 5.29 15.32 8.16
N VAL A 61 4.59 14.22 7.88
CA VAL A 61 3.92 13.39 8.90
C VAL A 61 4.77 12.16 9.21
N LEU A 62 5.30 11.49 8.19
CA LEU A 62 6.01 10.20 8.36
C LEU A 62 7.53 10.35 8.44
N GLY A 63 8.10 11.38 7.80
CA GLY A 63 9.53 11.49 7.57
C GLY A 63 10.05 10.54 6.48
N HIS A 64 11.26 10.82 5.99
CA HIS A 64 11.88 10.05 4.90
C HIS A 64 12.16 8.59 5.28
N GLU A 65 12.61 8.33 6.51
CA GLU A 65 12.98 6.98 6.95
C GLU A 65 11.78 6.02 6.96
N ALA A 66 10.65 6.44 7.53
CA ALA A 66 9.43 5.63 7.52
C ALA A 66 8.93 5.41 6.09
N MET A 67 9.04 6.42 5.21
CA MET A 67 8.65 6.30 3.81
C MET A 67 9.54 5.29 3.04
N LYS A 68 10.86 5.26 3.28
CA LYS A 68 11.76 4.24 2.71
C LYS A 68 11.36 2.82 3.15
N ARG A 69 10.94 2.64 4.41
CA ARG A 69 10.43 1.36 4.92
C ARG A 69 9.09 0.96 4.27
N LEU A 70 8.20 1.91 4.00
CA LEU A 70 6.95 1.65 3.27
C LEU A 70 7.21 1.13 1.85
N GLN A 71 8.14 1.75 1.12
CA GLN A 71 8.48 1.38 -0.26
C GLN A 71 9.11 -0.02 -0.41
N THR A 72 9.48 -0.67 0.70
CA THR A 72 9.98 -2.06 0.72
C THR A 72 8.97 -3.06 1.27
N SER A 73 7.77 -2.60 1.67
CA SER A 73 6.72 -3.43 2.28
C SER A 73 5.61 -3.79 1.29
N SER A 74 5.42 -5.08 1.03
CA SER A 74 4.29 -5.64 0.27
C SER A 74 3.10 -5.91 1.20
N VAL A 75 1.91 -5.50 0.79
CA VAL A 75 0.67 -5.62 1.59
C VAL A 75 -0.37 -6.47 0.87
N LEU A 76 -0.96 -7.43 1.59
CA LEU A 76 -2.15 -8.16 1.16
C LEU A 76 -3.40 -7.54 1.83
N VAL A 77 -4.44 -7.25 1.05
CA VAL A 77 -5.76 -6.86 1.55
C VAL A 77 -6.78 -7.91 1.13
N SER A 78 -7.28 -8.67 2.10
CA SER A 78 -8.27 -9.73 1.91
C SER A 78 -9.68 -9.24 2.26
N GLY A 79 -10.61 -9.40 1.32
CA GLY A 79 -11.97 -8.89 1.34
C GLY A 79 -12.05 -7.49 0.70
N LEU A 80 -12.74 -7.36 -0.44
CA LEU A 80 -12.86 -6.10 -1.21
C LEU A 80 -14.30 -5.55 -1.21
N ARG A 81 -14.94 -5.60 -0.04
CA ARG A 81 -16.13 -4.79 0.27
C ARG A 81 -15.73 -3.35 0.60
N GLY A 82 -16.68 -2.51 1.03
CA GLY A 82 -16.46 -1.10 1.36
C GLY A 82 -15.28 -0.85 2.31
N LEU A 83 -15.14 -1.65 3.37
CA LEU A 83 -14.03 -1.52 4.31
C LEU A 83 -12.66 -1.83 3.64
N GLY A 84 -12.59 -2.95 2.91
CA GLY A 84 -11.36 -3.37 2.26
C GLY A 84 -10.89 -2.42 1.16
N VAL A 85 -11.81 -1.88 0.35
CA VAL A 85 -11.44 -0.90 -0.69
C VAL A 85 -10.96 0.42 -0.09
N GLU A 86 -11.54 0.86 1.04
CA GLU A 86 -11.10 2.07 1.74
C GLU A 86 -9.70 1.90 2.31
N ILE A 87 -9.42 0.75 2.93
CA ILE A 87 -8.07 0.41 3.42
C ILE A 87 -7.08 0.36 2.24
N ALA A 88 -7.41 -0.37 1.18
CA ALA A 88 -6.55 -0.50 0.00
C ALA A 88 -6.24 0.86 -0.64
N LYS A 89 -7.25 1.73 -0.81
CA LYS A 89 -7.06 3.10 -1.31
C LYS A 89 -6.00 3.85 -0.50
N ASN A 90 -6.13 3.87 0.83
CA ASN A 90 -5.23 4.64 1.69
C ASN A 90 -3.80 4.05 1.70
N ILE A 91 -3.66 2.73 1.65
CA ILE A 91 -2.35 2.05 1.58
C ILE A 91 -1.66 2.33 0.24
N ILE A 92 -2.40 2.30 -0.88
CA ILE A 92 -1.87 2.61 -2.21
C ILE A 92 -1.43 4.07 -2.31
N LEU A 93 -2.25 5.00 -1.84
CA LEU A 93 -1.88 6.42 -1.76
C LEU A 93 -0.70 6.66 -0.82
N GLY A 94 -0.57 5.84 0.23
CA GLY A 94 0.55 5.87 1.16
C GLY A 94 1.90 5.45 0.56
N GLY A 95 1.93 4.82 -0.63
CA GLY A 95 3.18 4.55 -1.35
C GLY A 95 3.98 3.34 -0.84
N VAL A 96 3.30 2.22 -0.60
CA VAL A 96 3.96 0.94 -0.25
C VAL A 96 4.64 0.28 -1.46
N LYS A 97 5.43 -0.78 -1.26
CA LYS A 97 6.09 -1.51 -2.36
C LYS A 97 5.11 -2.06 -3.39
N ALA A 98 4.05 -2.71 -2.92
CA ALA A 98 3.05 -3.38 -3.74
C ALA A 98 1.81 -3.69 -2.91
N VAL A 99 0.65 -3.72 -3.56
CA VAL A 99 -0.61 -4.15 -2.95
C VAL A 99 -1.19 -5.32 -3.73
N THR A 100 -1.54 -6.40 -3.03
CA THR A 100 -2.32 -7.49 -3.59
C THR A 100 -3.70 -7.49 -2.96
N LEU A 101 -4.71 -7.47 -3.81
CA LEU A 101 -6.12 -7.54 -3.45
C LEU A 101 -6.57 -8.99 -3.51
N HIS A 102 -7.28 -9.46 -2.49
CA HIS A 102 -7.85 -10.80 -2.47
C HIS A 102 -9.34 -10.76 -2.17
N ASP A 103 -10.15 -11.42 -3.01
CA ASP A 103 -11.56 -11.65 -2.72
C ASP A 103 -12.06 -12.87 -3.52
N GLN A 104 -12.81 -13.76 -2.88
CA GLN A 104 -13.44 -14.91 -3.54
C GLN A 104 -14.90 -14.66 -3.92
N GLY A 105 -15.51 -13.61 -3.36
CA GLY A 105 -16.90 -13.28 -3.59
C GLY A 105 -17.13 -12.46 -4.87
N THR A 106 -18.35 -12.59 -5.39
CA THR A 106 -18.84 -11.75 -6.48
C THR A 106 -19.41 -10.43 -5.94
N ALA A 107 -19.37 -9.40 -6.77
CA ALA A 107 -20.02 -8.13 -6.50
C ALA A 107 -21.53 -8.31 -6.45
N GLN A 108 -22.15 -7.89 -5.34
CA GLN A 108 -23.59 -7.92 -5.14
C GLN A 108 -24.13 -6.50 -4.92
N TRP A 109 -25.44 -6.32 -5.11
CA TRP A 109 -26.14 -5.06 -4.86
C TRP A 109 -25.82 -4.43 -3.50
N ALA A 110 -25.77 -5.25 -2.45
CA ALA A 110 -25.48 -4.78 -1.09
C ALA A 110 -24.04 -4.25 -0.92
N ASP A 111 -23.10 -4.65 -1.78
CA ASP A 111 -21.71 -4.18 -1.69
C ASP A 111 -21.58 -2.73 -2.19
N LEU A 112 -22.44 -2.28 -3.12
CA LEU A 112 -22.43 -0.91 -3.67
C LEU A 112 -22.77 0.17 -2.63
N SER A 113 -23.30 -0.21 -1.46
CA SER A 113 -23.64 0.74 -0.39
C SER A 113 -22.42 1.47 0.19
N SER A 114 -21.23 0.90 0.04
CA SER A 114 -19.98 1.49 0.56
C SER A 114 -18.77 1.25 -0.33
N GLN A 115 -18.82 0.30 -1.25
CA GLN A 115 -17.74 0.06 -2.21
C GLN A 115 -17.87 1.03 -3.40
N PHE A 116 -17.16 2.16 -3.34
CA PHE A 116 -17.20 3.26 -4.32
C PHE A 116 -16.57 2.98 -5.69
N TYR A 117 -15.90 1.85 -5.88
CA TYR A 117 -15.34 1.38 -7.16
C TYR A 117 -16.18 0.31 -7.86
N LEU A 118 -17.14 -0.31 -7.18
CA LEU A 118 -18.10 -1.19 -7.86
C LEU A 118 -19.15 -0.36 -8.60
N ARG A 119 -19.42 -0.71 -9.85
CA ARG A 119 -20.53 -0.17 -10.64
C ARG A 119 -21.65 -1.20 -10.72
N GLU A 120 -22.85 -0.73 -11.08
CA GLU A 120 -24.02 -1.60 -11.25
C GLU A 120 -23.78 -2.67 -12.33
N GLU A 121 -23.04 -2.32 -13.38
CA GLU A 121 -22.58 -3.22 -14.45
C GLU A 121 -21.51 -4.24 -14.03
N ASP A 122 -20.98 -4.13 -12.80
CA ASP A 122 -19.98 -5.04 -12.25
C ASP A 122 -20.59 -6.16 -11.40
N ILE A 123 -21.89 -6.12 -11.16
CA ILE A 123 -22.62 -7.13 -10.39
C ILE A 123 -22.43 -8.51 -11.03
N GLY A 124 -22.05 -9.49 -10.20
CA GLY A 124 -21.73 -10.85 -10.61
C GLY A 124 -20.26 -11.10 -10.97
N LYS A 125 -19.45 -10.06 -11.19
CA LYS A 125 -17.99 -10.18 -11.39
C LYS A 125 -17.25 -10.31 -10.06
N ASN A 126 -16.01 -10.79 -10.06
CA ASN A 126 -15.18 -10.84 -8.86
C ASN A 126 -14.81 -9.41 -8.40
N ARG A 127 -14.94 -9.14 -7.08
CA ARG A 127 -14.72 -7.80 -6.51
C ARG A 127 -13.27 -7.33 -6.59
N ALA A 128 -12.29 -8.22 -6.41
CA ALA A 128 -10.87 -7.87 -6.46
C ALA A 128 -10.45 -7.54 -7.90
N GLU A 129 -10.82 -8.38 -8.87
CA GLU A 129 -10.47 -8.18 -10.28
C GLU A 129 -11.05 -6.88 -10.85
N VAL A 130 -12.31 -6.58 -10.56
CA VAL A 130 -12.95 -5.37 -11.11
C VAL A 130 -12.48 -4.08 -10.44
N SER A 131 -12.01 -4.16 -9.19
CA SER A 131 -11.50 -3.00 -8.44
C SER A 131 -10.03 -2.72 -8.75
N GLN A 132 -9.26 -3.74 -9.12
CA GLN A 132 -7.81 -3.65 -9.38
C GLN A 132 -7.42 -2.50 -10.32
N PRO A 133 -8.00 -2.34 -11.52
CA PRO A 133 -7.55 -1.28 -12.43
C PRO A 133 -7.81 0.11 -11.86
N ARG A 134 -8.95 0.30 -11.17
CA ARG A 134 -9.33 1.59 -10.56
C ARG A 134 -8.44 1.96 -9.38
N LEU A 135 -8.02 0.96 -8.59
CA LEU A 135 -7.08 1.14 -7.48
C LEU A 135 -5.65 1.41 -7.99
N ALA A 136 -5.24 0.78 -9.09
CA ALA A 136 -3.93 1.00 -9.71
C ALA A 136 -3.75 2.43 -10.26
N GLU A 137 -4.84 3.12 -10.62
CA GLU A 137 -4.80 4.52 -11.08
C GLU A 137 -4.44 5.52 -9.97
N LEU A 138 -4.60 5.13 -8.69
CA LEU A 138 -4.35 6.03 -7.57
C LEU A 138 -2.89 6.43 -7.41
N ASN A 139 -1.97 5.52 -7.72
CA ASN A 139 -0.55 5.73 -7.53
C ASN A 139 0.28 4.88 -8.49
N SER A 140 0.93 5.54 -9.46
CA SER A 140 1.76 4.87 -10.48
C SER A 140 3.00 4.17 -9.93
N TYR A 141 3.42 4.49 -8.71
CA TYR A 141 4.56 3.84 -8.05
C TYR A 141 4.19 2.52 -7.37
N VAL A 142 2.91 2.27 -7.12
CA VAL A 142 2.44 1.10 -6.36
C VAL A 142 1.76 0.10 -7.30
N PRO A 143 2.41 -1.02 -7.68
CA PRO A 143 1.75 -2.05 -8.44
C PRO A 143 0.62 -2.69 -7.61
N VAL A 144 -0.57 -2.77 -8.21
CA VAL A 144 -1.75 -3.40 -7.62
C VAL A 144 -2.06 -4.68 -8.40
N THR A 145 -2.20 -5.80 -7.69
CA THR A 145 -2.54 -7.11 -8.28
C THR A 145 -3.80 -7.68 -7.64
N ALA A 146 -4.50 -8.57 -8.33
CA ALA A 146 -5.67 -9.28 -7.79
C ALA A 146 -5.39 -10.78 -7.68
N TYR A 147 -5.93 -11.40 -6.64
CA TYR A 147 -5.85 -12.84 -6.38
C TYR A 147 -7.23 -13.37 -5.98
N THR A 148 -7.67 -14.43 -6.65
CA THR A 148 -9.01 -15.04 -6.45
C THR A 148 -8.94 -16.45 -5.90
N GLY A 149 -7.73 -16.95 -5.61
CA GLY A 149 -7.50 -18.29 -5.09
C GLY A 149 -7.65 -18.39 -3.56
N PRO A 150 -7.36 -19.57 -2.99
CA PRO A 150 -7.35 -19.77 -1.55
C PRO A 150 -6.15 -19.09 -0.86
N LEU A 151 -6.37 -18.57 0.36
CA LEU A 151 -5.30 -18.05 1.21
C LEU A 151 -4.47 -19.20 1.81
N VAL A 152 -3.56 -19.73 1.00
CA VAL A 152 -2.58 -20.75 1.40
C VAL A 152 -1.33 -20.12 2.01
N GLU A 153 -0.66 -20.83 2.90
CA GLU A 153 0.54 -20.36 3.62
C GLU A 153 1.67 -19.89 2.70
N ASP A 154 1.92 -20.61 1.61
CA ASP A 154 2.95 -20.24 0.62
C ASP A 154 2.65 -18.89 -0.04
N PHE A 155 1.37 -18.58 -0.25
CA PHE A 155 0.95 -17.29 -0.79
C PHE A 155 1.15 -16.17 0.24
N LEU A 156 0.76 -16.40 1.49
CA LEU A 156 0.88 -15.44 2.58
C LEU A 156 2.34 -15.06 2.86
N SER A 157 3.27 -16.00 2.67
CA SER A 157 4.72 -15.82 2.89
C SER A 157 5.35 -14.69 2.05
N GLY A 158 4.69 -14.26 0.97
CA GLY A 158 5.18 -13.18 0.11
C GLY A 158 4.96 -11.76 0.67
N PHE A 159 4.25 -11.61 1.78
CA PHE A 159 3.80 -10.32 2.30
C PHE A 159 4.46 -9.96 3.62
N GLN A 160 4.66 -8.65 3.85
CA GLN A 160 5.11 -8.13 5.14
C GLN A 160 3.92 -7.81 6.04
N VAL A 161 2.80 -7.39 5.43
CA VAL A 161 1.55 -7.06 6.13
C VAL A 161 0.39 -7.78 5.46
N VAL A 162 -0.46 -8.41 6.27
CA VAL A 162 -1.71 -9.03 5.84
C VAL A 162 -2.87 -8.34 6.56
N VAL A 163 -3.83 -7.85 5.78
CA VAL A 163 -5.07 -7.27 6.27
C VAL A 163 -6.22 -8.22 5.97
N LEU A 164 -6.95 -8.64 6.99
CA LEU A 164 -8.18 -9.42 6.86
C LEU A 164 -9.39 -8.54 7.14
N THR A 165 -10.32 -8.51 6.19
CA THR A 165 -11.62 -7.86 6.36
C THR A 165 -12.74 -8.82 6.04
N ASN A 166 -13.83 -8.77 6.83
CA ASN A 166 -15.03 -9.57 6.64
C ASN A 166 -14.76 -11.08 6.44
N THR A 167 -13.68 -11.59 7.03
CA THR A 167 -13.25 -12.98 6.97
C THR A 167 -13.83 -13.75 8.17
N PRO A 168 -14.28 -15.01 8.04
CA PRO A 168 -14.75 -15.79 9.19
C PRO A 168 -13.68 -15.93 10.28
N LEU A 169 -14.08 -15.94 11.55
CA LEU A 169 -13.14 -16.01 12.68
C LEU A 169 -12.22 -17.24 12.61
N GLU A 170 -12.73 -18.39 12.16
CA GLU A 170 -11.92 -19.61 12.01
C GLU A 170 -10.75 -19.41 11.03
N ASP A 171 -10.99 -18.72 9.92
CA ASP A 171 -9.95 -18.36 8.96
C ASP A 171 -9.01 -17.28 9.50
N GLN A 172 -9.54 -16.32 10.28
CA GLN A 172 -8.71 -15.30 10.95
C GLN A 172 -7.74 -15.93 11.94
N LEU A 173 -8.17 -16.94 12.70
CA LEU A 173 -7.32 -17.68 13.64
C LEU A 173 -6.23 -18.45 12.91
N ARG A 174 -6.57 -19.19 11.83
CA ARG A 174 -5.58 -19.93 11.02
C ARG A 174 -4.54 -18.98 10.43
N VAL A 175 -4.98 -17.91 9.78
CA VAL A 175 -4.07 -16.94 9.14
C VAL A 175 -3.26 -16.20 10.20
N GLY A 176 -3.86 -15.86 11.35
CA GLY A 176 -3.18 -15.14 12.40
C GLY A 176 -2.08 -15.94 13.07
N GLU A 177 -2.32 -17.22 13.39
CA GLU A 177 -1.28 -18.10 13.92
C GLU A 177 -0.10 -18.23 12.94
N PHE A 178 -0.39 -18.41 11.65
CA PHE A 178 0.64 -18.45 10.62
C PHE A 178 1.44 -17.14 10.53
N CYS A 179 0.76 -16.00 10.47
CA CYS A 179 1.38 -14.70 10.36
C CYS A 179 2.27 -14.39 11.56
N HIS A 180 1.77 -14.61 12.78
CA HIS A 180 2.50 -14.37 14.02
C HIS A 180 3.81 -15.18 14.07
N ASN A 181 3.71 -16.49 13.82
CA ASN A 181 4.85 -17.41 13.87
C ASN A 181 5.90 -17.16 12.77
N ARG A 182 5.55 -16.43 11.71
CA ARG A 182 6.43 -16.09 10.59
C ARG A 182 6.89 -14.64 10.59
N GLY A 183 6.50 -13.85 11.60
CA GLY A 183 6.84 -12.42 11.67
C GLY A 183 6.14 -11.54 10.64
N ILE A 184 5.02 -12.01 10.08
CA ILE A 184 4.16 -11.23 9.17
C ILE A 184 3.18 -10.42 10.01
N LYS A 185 3.10 -9.12 9.76
CA LYS A 185 2.24 -8.23 10.54
C LYS A 185 0.79 -8.46 10.14
N LEU A 186 -0.11 -8.65 11.10
CA LEU A 186 -1.53 -8.88 10.87
C LEU A 186 -2.35 -7.67 11.33
N VAL A 187 -3.31 -7.29 10.50
CA VAL A 187 -4.41 -6.39 10.86
C VAL A 187 -5.72 -7.06 10.52
N VAL A 188 -6.66 -7.07 11.46
CA VAL A 188 -8.03 -7.55 11.24
C VAL A 188 -9.00 -6.41 11.48
N ALA A 189 -9.86 -6.13 10.51
CA ALA A 189 -10.87 -5.08 10.64
C ALA A 189 -12.23 -5.60 10.14
N ASP A 190 -13.27 -5.37 10.94
CA ASP A 190 -14.62 -5.79 10.61
C ASP A 190 -15.64 -4.70 10.96
N THR A 191 -16.66 -4.56 10.12
CA THR A 191 -17.78 -3.63 10.34
C THR A 191 -19.11 -4.36 10.22
N ARG A 192 -20.04 -4.02 11.12
CA ARG A 192 -21.39 -4.61 11.23
C ARG A 192 -22.41 -3.49 11.53
N GLY A 193 -22.89 -2.85 10.47
CA GLY A 193 -23.78 -1.69 10.60
C GLY A 193 -23.07 -0.52 11.28
N LEU A 194 -23.54 -0.12 12.47
CA LEU A 194 -22.94 0.96 13.26
C LEU A 194 -21.71 0.53 14.06
N PHE A 195 -21.47 -0.77 14.19
CA PHE A 195 -20.36 -1.31 14.98
C PHE A 195 -19.16 -1.61 14.09
N GLY A 196 -17.97 -1.51 14.67
CA GLY A 196 -16.73 -1.93 14.04
C GLY A 196 -15.71 -2.39 15.07
N GLN A 197 -14.75 -3.18 14.62
CA GLN A 197 -13.59 -3.62 15.39
C GLN A 197 -12.31 -3.49 14.55
N LEU A 198 -11.20 -3.30 15.26
CA LEU A 198 -9.85 -3.33 14.71
C LEU A 198 -8.96 -4.11 15.69
N PHE A 199 -8.21 -5.06 15.16
CA PHE A 199 -7.22 -5.85 15.89
C PHE A 199 -5.89 -5.80 15.14
N CYS A 200 -4.80 -5.67 15.88
CA CYS A 200 -3.45 -5.63 15.34
C CYS A 200 -2.58 -6.65 16.08
N ASP A 201 -1.82 -7.43 15.32
CA ASP A 201 -0.77 -8.30 15.84
C ASP A 201 0.50 -8.07 15.02
N PHE A 202 1.46 -7.37 15.62
CA PHE A 202 2.73 -7.03 15.00
C PHE A 202 3.88 -7.94 15.48
N GLY A 203 3.55 -9.13 16.00
CA GLY A 203 4.52 -10.07 16.57
C GLY A 203 4.92 -9.73 18.00
N GLU A 204 5.71 -10.61 18.60
CA GLU A 204 6.19 -10.48 19.98
C GLU A 204 7.26 -9.39 20.16
N GLU A 205 7.96 -9.04 19.09
CA GLU A 205 9.00 -8.01 19.09
C GLU A 205 8.73 -6.99 17.97
N MET A 206 8.52 -5.72 18.37
CA MET A 206 8.33 -4.62 17.46
C MET A 206 9.02 -3.37 18.01
N ILE A 207 9.99 -2.85 17.24
CA ILE A 207 10.72 -1.64 17.62
C ILE A 207 9.91 -0.40 17.21
N LEU A 208 9.61 0.44 18.20
CA LEU A 208 9.04 1.77 18.01
C LEU A 208 10.16 2.81 18.10
N THR A 209 10.50 3.41 16.96
CA THR A 209 11.52 4.47 16.90
C THR A 209 10.98 5.84 17.28
N ASP A 210 9.67 6.02 17.11
CA ASP A 210 8.91 7.20 17.48
C ASP A 210 7.53 6.72 17.97
N SER A 211 7.19 7.09 19.20
CA SER A 211 5.95 6.66 19.87
C SER A 211 4.84 7.71 19.87
N ASN A 212 5.11 8.95 19.44
CA ASN A 212 4.14 10.04 19.51
C ASN A 212 4.00 10.87 18.23
N GLY A 213 5.00 10.87 17.35
CA GLY A 213 4.98 11.62 16.08
C GLY A 213 5.18 13.13 16.23
N GLU A 214 5.50 13.60 17.44
CA GLU A 214 5.71 15.02 17.74
C GLU A 214 7.17 15.43 17.47
N GLN A 215 7.37 16.70 17.14
CA GLN A 215 8.73 17.22 16.95
C GLN A 215 9.48 17.28 18.29
N PRO A 216 10.75 16.84 18.35
CA PRO A 216 11.55 16.95 19.56
C PRO A 216 11.62 18.40 20.07
N LEU A 217 11.30 18.59 21.34
CA LEU A 217 11.36 19.90 21.99
C LEU A 217 12.82 20.34 22.22
N SER A 218 13.04 21.65 22.31
CA SER A 218 14.35 22.23 22.63
C SER A 218 14.20 23.38 23.62
N ALA A 219 15.13 23.47 24.57
CA ALA A 219 15.14 24.49 25.61
C ALA A 219 16.57 24.99 25.87
N MET A 220 16.71 26.29 26.13
CA MET A 220 18.01 26.88 26.49
C MET A 220 18.31 26.66 27.97
N VAL A 221 19.51 26.15 28.25
CA VAL A 221 20.01 25.95 29.61
C VAL A 221 20.48 27.28 30.20
N SER A 222 20.03 27.59 31.41
CA SER A 222 20.50 28.73 32.22
C SER A 222 21.59 28.28 33.21
N MET A 223 21.35 27.19 33.94
CA MET A 223 22.26 26.66 34.94
C MET A 223 22.23 25.14 34.93
N VAL A 224 23.38 24.52 35.21
CA VAL A 224 23.49 23.10 35.53
C VAL A 224 24.25 22.94 36.85
N THR A 225 23.71 22.16 37.78
CA THR A 225 24.39 21.88 39.06
C THR A 225 25.32 20.68 38.94
N LYS A 226 26.38 20.65 39.75
CA LYS A 226 27.29 19.50 39.89
C LYS A 226 26.90 18.64 41.10
N ASP A 227 25.62 18.30 41.20
CA ASP A 227 25.04 17.48 42.27
C ASP A 227 24.74 16.04 41.78
N ASN A 228 24.25 15.17 42.67
CA ASN A 228 23.78 13.82 42.34
C ASN A 228 22.38 13.57 42.94
N PRO A 229 21.29 13.68 42.15
CA PRO A 229 21.27 13.95 40.70
C PRO A 229 21.54 15.42 40.35
N GLY A 230 22.16 15.65 39.18
CA GLY A 230 22.37 17.01 38.64
C GLY A 230 21.04 17.66 38.26
N VAL A 231 20.93 18.98 38.45
CA VAL A 231 19.72 19.76 38.19
C VAL A 231 20.01 20.76 37.06
N VAL A 232 19.13 20.77 36.06
CA VAL A 232 19.19 21.69 34.93
C VAL A 232 18.05 22.70 35.07
N THR A 233 18.41 23.98 35.06
CA THR A 233 17.46 25.09 35.05
C THR A 233 17.40 25.67 33.65
N CYS A 234 16.21 25.74 33.05
CA CYS A 234 15.99 26.41 31.77
C CYS A 234 15.86 27.92 31.95
N LEU A 235 16.00 28.68 30.86
CA LEU A 235 15.84 30.14 30.88
C LEU A 235 14.39 30.56 31.23
N ASP A 236 14.23 31.54 32.14
CA ASP A 236 12.96 31.88 32.82
C ASP A 236 11.74 32.15 31.91
N GLU A 237 11.94 32.67 30.70
CA GLU A 237 10.84 33.04 29.79
C GLU A 237 10.31 31.86 28.95
N ALA A 238 10.94 30.69 29.02
CA ALA A 238 10.58 29.53 28.22
C ALA A 238 10.40 28.26 29.07
N ARG A 239 9.16 27.74 29.12
CA ARG A 239 8.91 26.40 29.67
C ARG A 239 9.51 25.35 28.74
N HIS A 240 10.22 24.38 29.31
CA HIS A 240 10.87 23.33 28.53
C HIS A 240 9.90 22.35 27.86
N GLY A 241 8.71 22.14 28.44
CA GLY A 241 7.66 21.29 27.86
C GLY A 241 7.91 19.77 27.92
N PHE A 242 9.10 19.33 28.34
CA PHE A 242 9.40 17.91 28.57
C PHE A 242 8.59 17.23 29.68
N GLU A 243 8.53 15.90 29.63
CA GLU A 243 7.92 15.02 30.63
C GLU A 243 8.99 14.16 31.36
N SER A 244 8.61 13.54 32.48
CA SER A 244 9.52 12.63 33.20
C SER A 244 9.61 11.29 32.47
N GLY A 245 10.83 10.79 32.25
CA GLY A 245 11.10 9.61 31.42
C GLY A 245 11.50 9.96 29.98
N ASP A 246 11.41 11.24 29.59
CA ASP A 246 11.99 11.71 28.33
C ASP A 246 13.52 11.56 28.36
N PHE A 247 14.12 11.45 27.17
CA PHE A 247 15.56 11.40 26.99
C PHE A 247 16.04 12.66 26.28
N VAL A 248 17.07 13.32 26.83
CA VAL A 248 17.63 14.57 26.27
C VAL A 248 19.11 14.45 25.97
N SER A 249 19.60 15.28 25.05
CA SER A 249 21.02 15.46 24.76
C SER A 249 21.38 16.95 24.84
N PHE A 250 22.61 17.26 25.22
CA PHE A 250 23.08 18.64 25.36
C PHE A 250 24.07 19.02 24.26
N SER A 251 24.05 20.30 23.92
CA SER A 251 24.98 20.93 22.99
C SER A 251 25.36 22.31 23.53
N GLU A 252 26.58 22.76 23.22
CA GLU A 252 27.06 24.12 23.51
C GLU A 252 27.14 24.51 25.01
N VAL A 253 27.14 23.53 25.92
CA VAL A 253 27.34 23.76 27.36
C VAL A 253 28.81 24.05 27.64
N GLN A 254 29.13 25.31 27.95
CA GLN A 254 30.48 25.73 28.30
C GLN A 254 30.79 25.43 29.77
N GLY A 255 32.00 24.97 30.06
CA GLY A 255 32.46 24.65 31.44
C GLY A 255 32.13 23.24 31.93
N MET A 256 31.24 22.51 31.24
CA MET A 256 30.96 21.09 31.46
C MET A 256 30.94 20.37 30.11
N VAL A 257 32.11 20.30 29.48
CA VAL A 257 32.24 19.88 28.08
C VAL A 257 31.86 18.41 27.85
N GLU A 258 31.97 17.58 28.89
CA GLU A 258 31.61 16.16 28.86
C GLU A 258 30.10 15.93 28.71
N LEU A 259 29.28 16.96 28.97
CA LEU A 259 27.83 16.89 28.79
C LEU A 259 27.43 17.01 27.31
N ASN A 260 28.25 17.66 26.49
CA ASN A 260 27.94 17.92 25.09
C ASN A 260 28.15 16.68 24.22
N GLY A 261 27.21 16.42 23.30
CA GLY A 261 27.34 15.32 22.34
C GLY A 261 27.32 13.92 22.96
N ASN A 262 26.85 13.80 24.21
CA ASN A 262 26.67 12.53 24.89
C ASN A 262 25.42 11.81 24.37
N GLN A 263 25.30 10.51 24.67
CA GLN A 263 24.10 9.73 24.39
C GLN A 263 22.88 10.28 25.15
N PRO A 264 21.66 10.06 24.63
CA PRO A 264 20.44 10.54 25.29
C PRO A 264 20.36 10.06 26.76
N MET A 265 20.07 10.99 27.66
CA MET A 265 20.01 10.77 29.10
C MET A 265 18.57 10.95 29.59
N GLU A 266 18.07 10.03 30.41
CA GLU A 266 16.73 10.12 31.00
C GLU A 266 16.62 11.32 31.96
N ILE A 267 15.50 12.05 31.91
CA ILE A 267 15.23 13.19 32.78
C ILE A 267 14.04 12.96 33.71
N LYS A 268 14.04 13.71 34.82
CA LYS A 268 12.91 13.83 35.74
C LYS A 268 12.56 15.30 35.90
N VAL A 269 11.30 15.64 35.63
CA VAL A 269 10.78 17.01 35.83
C VAL A 269 10.62 17.27 37.33
N LEU A 270 11.12 18.41 37.80
CA LEU A 270 11.15 18.81 39.22
C LEU A 270 10.01 19.76 39.60
#